data_AF-A0A127SJU7-F1
#
_entry.id   AF-A0A127SJU7-F1
#
_cell.length_a   1.000
_cell.length_b   1.000
_cell.length_c   1.000
_cell.angle_alpha   90.00
_cell.angle_beta   90.00
_cell.angle_gamma   90.00
#
_symmetry.space_group_name_H-M   'P 1'
#
loop_
_entity.id
_entity.type
_entity.pdbx_description
1 polymer ?
#
loop_
_entity_poly.entity_id
_entity_poly.type
_entity_poly.pdbx_seq_one_letter_code
_entity_poly.pdbx_strand_id
1 'polypeptide(L)' 'QRMPQLANMTVLEALDAGEEPRVIWNVLCDQMEIPDSKRWGRDHNAPPLPAA' A
#
# COMPACT_ATOMS: atom_id res chain seq x y z
N GLN A 1 3.00 -9.10 7.68
CA GLN A 1 1.91 -9.57 6.81
C GLN A 1 2.49 -9.94 5.45
N ARG A 2 2.10 -11.07 4.87
CA ARG A 2 2.48 -11.47 3.50
C ARG A 2 1.44 -10.94 2.52
N MET A 3 1.86 -10.39 1.38
CA MET A 3 1.00 -9.71 0.42
C MET A 3 0.99 -10.46 -0.93
N PRO A 4 -0.04 -11.29 -1.21
CA PRO A 4 -0.10 -12.08 -2.44
C PRO A 4 -0.01 -11.25 -3.73
N GLN A 5 -0.54 -10.02 -3.71
CA GLN A 5 -0.51 -9.11 -4.87
C GLN A 5 0.88 -8.51 -5.14
N LEU A 6 1.83 -8.67 -4.22
CA LEU A 6 3.22 -8.26 -4.37
C LEU A 6 4.14 -9.48 -4.28
N ALA A 7 3.88 -10.48 -5.12
CA ALA A 7 4.66 -11.74 -5.17
C ALA A 7 4.83 -12.43 -3.80
N ASN A 8 3.83 -12.30 -2.92
CA ASN A 8 3.84 -12.82 -1.56
C ASN A 8 4.96 -12.23 -0.66
N MET A 9 5.46 -11.03 -1.00
CA MET A 9 6.42 -10.29 -0.21
C MET A 9 5.80 -9.75 1.08
N THR A 10 6.64 -9.52 2.09
CA THR A 10 6.32 -8.65 3.21
C THR A 10 6.48 -7.18 2.81
N VAL A 11 5.97 -6.26 3.63
CA VAL A 11 6.14 -4.81 3.42
C VAL A 11 7.62 -4.42 3.26
N LEU A 12 8.49 -4.98 4.11
CA LEU A 12 9.92 -4.68 4.07
C LEU A 12 10.58 -5.25 2.81
N GLU A 13 10.27 -6.50 2.44
CA GLU A 13 10.78 -7.11 1.21
C GLU A 13 10.35 -6.34 -0.04
N ALA A 14 9.12 -5.83 -0.08
CA ALA A 14 8.63 -5.00 -1.19
C ALA A 14 9.35 -3.65 -1.26
N LEU A 15 9.58 -2.99 -0.11
CA LEU A 15 10.38 -1.76 -0.04
C LEU A 15 11.82 -2.01 -0.53
N ASP A 16 12.46 -3.10 -0.09
CA ASP A 16 13.80 -3.47 -0.51
C ASP A 16 13.87 -3.83 -2.01
N ALA A 17 12.78 -4.34 -2.58
CA ALA A 17 12.64 -4.60 -4.01
C ALA A 17 12.37 -3.31 -4.83
N GLY A 18 12.21 -2.15 -4.19
CA GLY A 18 11.98 -0.86 -4.83
C GLY A 18 10.51 -0.57 -5.13
N GLU A 19 9.56 -1.34 -4.58
CA GLU A 19 8.14 -1.05 -4.72
C GLU A 19 7.81 0.28 -4.04
N GLU A 20 7.00 1.10 -4.71
CA GLU A 20 6.68 2.41 -4.17
C GLU A 20 5.80 2.29 -2.90
N PRO A 21 6.09 3.05 -1.83
CA PRO A 21 5.31 3.02 -0.60
C PRO A 21 3.81 3.23 -0.80
N ARG A 22 3.42 4.04 -1.81
CA ARG A 22 2.02 4.30 -2.17
C ARG A 22 1.32 3.04 -2.66
N VAL A 23 2.02 2.18 -3.42
CA VAL A 23 1.53 0.89 -3.92
C VAL A 23 1.41 -0.10 -2.77
N ILE A 24 2.49 -0.24 -1.99
CA ILE A 24 2.52 -1.16 -0.84
C ILE A 24 1.40 -0.86 0.15
N TRP A 25 1.17 0.42 0.46
CA TRP A 25 0.10 0.86 1.34
C TRP A 25 -1.28 0.49 0.81
N ASN A 26 -1.54 0.72 -0.49
CA ASN A 26 -2.81 0.36 -1.11
C ASN A 26 -3.07 -1.14 -1.01
N VAL A 27 -2.10 -1.96 -1.41
CA VAL A 27 -2.21 -3.43 -1.37
C VAL A 27 -2.46 -3.93 0.05
N LEU A 28 -1.74 -3.39 1.04
CA LEU A 28 -1.94 -3.75 2.43
C LEU A 28 -3.34 -3.36 2.93
N CYS A 29 -3.81 -2.15 2.63
CA CYS A 29 -5.16 -1.71 2.99
C CYS A 29 -6.25 -2.53 2.30
N ASP A 30 -6.07 -2.89 1.03
CA ASP A 30 -7.00 -3.77 0.29
C ASP A 30 -7.09 -5.15 0.95
N GLN A 31 -5.95 -5.75 1.30
CA GLN A 31 -5.89 -7.05 1.97
C GLN A 31 -6.52 -7.03 3.37
N MET A 32 -6.46 -5.89 4.05
CA MET A 32 -7.09 -5.69 5.37
C MET A 32 -8.53 -5.18 5.26
N GLU A 33 -9.08 -5.10 4.05
CA GLU A 33 -10.44 -4.61 3.76
C GLU A 33 -10.69 -3.20 4.32
N ILE A 34 -9.66 -2.36 4.33
CA ILE A 34 -9.76 -0.96 4.78
C ILE A 34 -10.26 -0.10 3.61
N PRO A 35 -11.48 0.47 3.72
CA PRO A 35 -12.02 1.32 2.66
C PRO A 35 -11.18 2.58 2.50
N ASP A 36 -11.11 3.10 1.27
CA ASP A 36 -10.25 4.23 0.91
C ASP A 36 -10.45 5.45 1.83
N SER A 37 -11.71 5.75 2.18
CA SER A 37 -12.08 6.85 3.09
C SER A 37 -11.48 6.76 4.51
N LYS A 38 -10.94 5.60 4.90
CA LYS A 38 -10.33 5.37 6.22
C LYS A 38 -8.81 5.23 6.16
N ARG A 39 -8.19 5.20 4.97
CA ARG A 39 -6.74 4.93 4.83
C ARG A 39 -5.85 6.06 5.35
N TRP A 40 -6.31 7.30 5.26
CA TRP A 40 -5.44 8.47 5.46
C TRP A 40 -5.70 9.22 6.78
N GLY A 41 -6.76 8.85 7.50
CA GLY A 41 -7.24 9.61 8.66
C GLY A 41 -7.97 10.89 8.26
N ARG A 42 -8.43 11.65 9.26
CA ARG A 42 -9.16 12.90 9.03
C ARG A 42 -8.18 13.97 8.55
N ASP A 43 -8.62 14.79 7.58
CA ASP A 43 -7.90 15.95 7.03
C ASP A 43 -6.59 15.63 6.27
N HIS A 44 -6.37 14.37 5.90
CA HIS A 44 -5.28 13.99 4.98
C HIS A 44 -5.83 13.48 3.66
N ASN A 45 -5.24 13.98 2.58
CA ASN A 45 -5.48 13.45 1.25
C ASN A 45 -4.51 12.32 0.94
N ALA A 46 -4.95 11.40 0.07
CA ALA A 46 -4.08 10.41 -0.49
C ALA A 46 -2.88 11.11 -1.17
N PRO A 47 -1.65 10.60 -1.00
CA PRO A 47 -0.54 11.03 -1.83
C PRO A 47 -0.87 10.75 -3.31
N PRO A 48 -0.30 11.54 -4.24
CA PRO A 48 -0.49 11.32 -5.67
C PRO A 48 -0.12 9.88 -6.04
N LEU A 49 -0.75 9.38 -7.10
CA LEU A 49 -0.42 8.05 -7.62
C LEU A 49 1.00 8.05 -8.21
N PRO A 50 1.69 6.88 -8.16
CA PRO A 50 2.93 6.65 -8.89
C PRO A 50 2.82 7.11 -10.34
N ALA A 51 3.90 7.66 -10.90
CA ALA A 51 3.97 7.82 -12.34
C ALA A 51 3.97 6.42 -12.99
N ALA A 52 3.15 6.24 -14.02
CA ALA A 52 3.02 4.98 -14.75
C ALA A 52 4.27 4.66 -15.60
#